data_AF-A0A524D2J4-F1
#
_entry.id   AF-A0A524D2J4-F1
#
_cell.length_a   1.000
_cell.length_b   1.000
_cell.length_c   1.000
_cell.angle_alpha   90.00
_cell.angle_beta   90.00
_cell.angle_gamma   90.00
#
_symmetry.space_group_name_H-M   'P 1'
#
loop_
_entity.id
_entity.type
_entity.pdbx_description
1 polymer ?
#
loop_
_entity_poly.entity_id
_entity_poly.type
_entity_poly.pdbx_seq_one_letter_code
_entity_poly.pdbx_strand_id
1 'polypeptide(L)'
;MILQVPEGFPPGYYSGFSLMLWFVVIALFFLNFIVFLWKARGVEMESQKWLFISYGVASLGLGFTRIFFILGVYISAQYDFYTILGYISALAGMVLWIFTLEKYLVTKTKKVLTLITIVLLIIDFVALLGPIPRELALDLQYIFLPFSLGAIAILYFYIIAKATGDVRTKAIWILIGLILIVVAQVMDGQAFITAFPAVPLELAPVIMMAGILLFLISQIRK
;
A
#
# COMPACT_ATOMS: atom_id res chain seq x y z
N MET A 1 -22.18 -11.46 -8.00
CA MET A 1 -23.02 -10.24 -8.04
C MET A 1 -22.33 -9.13 -7.26
N ILE A 2 -21.20 -8.63 -7.77
CA ILE A 2 -20.45 -7.47 -7.23
C ILE A 2 -19.68 -6.82 -8.40
N LEU A 3 -20.36 -6.50 -9.50
CA LEU A 3 -19.72 -5.93 -10.69
C LEU A 3 -20.69 -4.97 -11.36
N GLN A 4 -20.96 -3.86 -10.69
CA GLN A 4 -21.50 -2.69 -11.36
C GLN A 4 -20.64 -1.49 -11.00
N VAL A 5 -20.26 -0.76 -12.04
CA VAL A 5 -19.90 0.67 -11.97
C VAL A 5 -20.85 1.33 -10.96
N PRO A 6 -20.39 2.22 -10.07
CA PRO A 6 -21.30 2.82 -9.11
C PRO A 6 -22.53 3.37 -9.84
N GLU A 7 -23.75 3.00 -9.40
CA GLU A 7 -24.92 3.84 -9.63
C GLU A 7 -24.73 5.22 -8.95
N GLY A 8 -23.75 5.31 -8.05
CA GLY A 8 -23.10 6.53 -7.55
C GLY A 8 -22.13 6.18 -6.42
N PHE A 9 -21.09 6.99 -6.20
CA PHE A 9 -20.40 6.97 -4.92
C PHE A 9 -21.33 7.55 -3.85
N PRO A 10 -21.26 7.09 -2.58
CA PRO A 10 -22.10 7.66 -1.54
C PRO A 10 -21.84 9.17 -1.39
N PRO A 11 -22.89 9.96 -1.09
CA PRO A 11 -22.73 11.39 -0.86
C PRO A 11 -21.65 11.65 0.18
N GLY A 12 -20.70 12.53 -0.13
CA GLY A 12 -19.60 12.86 0.77
C GLY A 12 -18.26 12.19 0.42
N TYR A 13 -18.25 11.09 -0.33
CA TYR A 13 -17.02 10.36 -0.67
C TYR A 13 -16.05 11.22 -1.50
N TYR A 14 -14.80 11.34 -1.03
CA TYR A 14 -13.79 12.26 -1.57
C TYR A 14 -14.26 13.71 -1.80
N SER A 15 -15.09 14.23 -0.89
CA SER A 15 -15.53 15.62 -0.91
C SER A 15 -15.35 16.30 0.45
N GLY A 16 -15.43 17.64 0.48
CA GLY A 16 -15.40 18.42 1.72
C GLY A 16 -14.22 18.07 2.62
N PHE A 17 -14.50 17.77 3.89
CA PHE A 17 -13.50 17.45 4.90
C PHE A 17 -12.80 16.11 4.67
N SER A 18 -13.52 15.07 4.19
CA SER A 18 -12.93 13.77 3.85
C SER A 18 -11.80 13.91 2.81
N LEU A 19 -12.02 14.73 1.77
CA LEU A 19 -10.98 15.00 0.76
C LEU A 19 -9.73 15.65 1.35
N MET A 20 -9.90 16.62 2.26
CA MET A 20 -8.78 17.28 2.93
C MET A 20 -7.94 16.27 3.72
N LEU A 21 -8.56 15.33 4.43
CA LEU A 21 -7.86 14.28 5.16
C LEU A 21 -7.06 13.37 4.22
N TRP A 22 -7.60 13.04 3.06
CA TRP A 22 -6.88 12.27 2.05
C TRP A 22 -5.67 13.02 1.47
N PHE A 23 -5.76 14.34 1.29
CA PHE A 23 -4.58 15.13 0.93
C PHE A 23 -3.50 15.11 2.01
N VAL A 24 -3.88 15.10 3.30
CA VAL A 24 -2.91 14.91 4.40
C VAL A 24 -2.28 13.52 4.34
N VAL A 25 -3.07 12.47 4.11
CA VAL A 25 -2.55 11.09 3.91
C VAL A 25 -1.53 11.05 2.77
N ILE A 26 -1.85 11.66 1.63
CA ILE A 26 -0.95 11.75 0.48
C ILE A 26 0.34 12.48 0.89
N ALA A 27 0.23 13.65 1.51
CA ALA A 27 1.40 14.43 1.96
C ALA A 27 2.29 13.63 2.92
N LEU A 28 1.70 12.85 3.84
CA LEU A 28 2.44 11.99 4.76
C LEU A 28 3.18 10.85 4.05
N PHE A 29 2.59 10.24 3.01
CA PHE A 29 3.29 9.25 2.19
C PHE A 29 4.51 9.85 1.47
N PHE A 30 4.36 11.03 0.88
CA PHE A 30 5.47 11.74 0.23
C PHE A 30 6.53 12.18 1.25
N LEU A 31 6.12 12.61 2.43
CA LEU A 31 7.04 12.93 3.53
C LEU A 31 7.84 11.69 3.96
N ASN A 32 7.18 10.55 4.13
CA ASN A 32 7.86 9.27 4.42
C ASN A 32 8.90 8.93 3.35
N PHE A 33 8.55 9.07 2.08
CA PHE A 33 9.48 8.85 0.97
C PHE A 33 10.75 9.71 1.11
N ILE A 34 10.59 11.02 1.35
CA ILE A 34 11.71 11.96 1.51
C ILE A 34 12.56 11.58 2.74
N VAL A 35 11.93 11.32 3.89
CA VAL A 35 12.64 10.98 5.14
C VAL A 35 13.43 9.68 4.98
N PHE A 36 12.85 8.66 4.34
CA PHE A 36 13.53 7.39 4.14
C PHE A 36 14.70 7.48 3.16
N LEU A 37 14.56 8.24 2.07
CA LEU A 37 15.67 8.49 1.16
C LEU A 37 16.79 9.30 1.82
N TRP A 38 16.45 10.29 2.65
CA TRP A 38 17.45 11.01 3.43
C TRP A 38 18.21 10.04 4.33
N LYS A 39 17.49 9.21 5.10
CA LYS A 39 18.11 8.23 6.00
C LYS A 39 19.04 7.27 5.28
N ALA A 40 18.64 6.79 4.10
CA ALA A 40 19.46 5.90 3.29
C ALA A 40 20.83 6.48 2.92
N ARG A 41 20.98 7.83 2.86
CA ARG A 41 22.28 8.47 2.57
C ARG A 41 23.29 8.35 3.71
N GLY A 42 22.83 8.27 4.95
CA GLY A 42 23.69 8.20 6.14
C GLY A 42 23.97 6.77 6.63
N VAL A 43 23.57 5.75 5.87
CA VAL A 43 23.71 4.35 6.27
C VAL A 43 24.82 3.69 5.46
N GLU A 44 25.83 3.17 6.18
CA GLU A 44 26.95 2.46 5.57
C GLU A 44 26.57 1.02 5.18
N MET A 45 25.78 0.34 6.01
CA MET A 45 25.38 -1.05 5.77
C MET A 45 24.39 -1.15 4.59
N GLU A 46 24.81 -1.82 3.52
CA GLU A 46 24.06 -1.92 2.27
C GLU A 46 22.62 -2.46 2.48
N SER A 47 22.44 -3.51 3.28
CA SER A 47 21.13 -4.11 3.54
C SER A 47 20.14 -3.11 4.15
N GLN A 48 20.59 -2.32 5.12
CA GLN A 48 19.76 -1.31 5.78
C GLN A 48 19.51 -0.10 4.88
N LYS A 49 20.50 0.27 4.05
CA LYS A 49 20.33 1.33 3.04
C LYS A 49 19.22 0.97 2.05
N TRP A 50 19.26 -0.24 1.48
CA TRP A 50 18.21 -0.72 0.57
C TRP A 50 16.87 -0.86 1.26
N LEU A 51 16.85 -1.28 2.53
CA LEU A 51 15.62 -1.34 3.31
C LEU A 51 14.94 0.03 3.39
N PHE A 52 15.67 1.09 3.76
CA PHE A 52 15.12 2.44 3.75
C PHE A 52 14.69 2.91 2.35
N ILE A 53 15.48 2.67 1.31
CA ILE A 53 15.07 2.99 -0.07
C ILE A 53 13.74 2.31 -0.41
N SER A 54 13.61 1.02 -0.08
CA SER A 54 12.41 0.25 -0.37
C SER A 54 11.17 0.74 0.39
N TYR A 55 11.32 1.13 1.67
CA TYR A 55 10.26 1.77 2.45
C TYR A 55 9.82 3.11 1.84
N GLY A 56 10.79 3.90 1.38
CA GLY A 56 10.51 5.16 0.71
C GLY A 56 9.74 4.93 -0.58
N VAL A 57 10.22 4.07 -1.47
CA VAL A 57 9.59 3.80 -2.77
C VAL A 57 8.20 3.16 -2.59
N ALA A 58 8.01 2.29 -1.59
CA ALA A 58 6.69 1.77 -1.24
C ALA A 58 5.74 2.88 -0.78
N SER A 59 6.22 3.80 0.06
CA SER A 59 5.44 4.97 0.50
C SER A 59 5.07 5.87 -0.69
N LEU A 60 6.00 6.11 -1.61
CA LEU A 60 5.75 6.86 -2.84
C LEU A 60 4.66 6.20 -3.70
N GLY A 61 4.78 4.89 -3.93
CA GLY A 61 3.79 4.10 -4.68
C GLY A 61 2.39 4.20 -4.07
N LEU A 62 2.28 4.03 -2.74
CA LEU A 62 1.01 4.18 -2.02
C LEU A 62 0.44 5.61 -2.08
N GLY A 63 1.30 6.64 -2.04
CA GLY A 63 0.89 8.03 -2.25
C GLY A 63 0.28 8.26 -3.63
N PHE A 64 0.93 7.73 -4.69
CA PHE A 64 0.38 7.77 -6.05
C PHE A 64 -0.91 6.98 -6.18
N THR A 65 -1.03 5.81 -5.54
CA THR A 65 -2.29 5.06 -5.52
C THR A 65 -3.46 5.91 -5.04
N ARG A 66 -3.28 6.69 -3.96
CA ARG A 66 -4.32 7.59 -3.46
C ARG A 66 -4.67 8.69 -4.45
N ILE A 67 -3.67 9.31 -5.08
CA ILE A 67 -3.89 10.32 -6.12
C ILE A 67 -4.74 9.72 -7.26
N PHE A 68 -4.38 8.54 -7.75
CA PHE A 68 -5.11 7.91 -8.84
C PHE A 68 -6.52 7.50 -8.44
N PHE A 69 -6.74 7.02 -7.21
CA PHE A 69 -8.09 6.68 -6.76
C PHE A 69 -8.99 7.93 -6.67
N ILE A 70 -8.46 9.05 -6.18
CA ILE A 70 -9.16 10.35 -6.21
C ILE A 70 -9.47 10.74 -7.67
N LEU A 71 -8.47 10.70 -8.56
CA LEU A 71 -8.68 11.02 -9.98
C LEU A 71 -9.73 10.12 -10.64
N GLY A 72 -9.75 8.83 -10.31
CA GLY A 72 -10.77 7.91 -10.82
C GLY A 72 -12.18 8.34 -10.43
N VAL A 73 -12.36 8.83 -9.20
CA VAL A 73 -13.66 9.31 -8.70
C VAL A 73 -14.09 10.60 -9.39
N TYR A 74 -13.16 11.54 -9.59
CA TYR A 74 -13.45 12.83 -10.25
C TYR A 74 -13.57 12.71 -11.78
N ILE A 75 -12.87 11.77 -12.40
CA ILE A 75 -12.88 11.50 -13.84
C ILE A 75 -13.53 10.14 -14.06
N SER A 76 -14.80 10.02 -13.70
CA SER A 76 -15.55 8.75 -13.64
C SER A 76 -15.55 7.99 -14.97
N ALA A 77 -15.51 8.69 -16.12
CA ALA A 77 -15.40 8.08 -17.44
C ALA A 77 -14.12 7.24 -17.64
N GLN A 78 -13.09 7.46 -16.82
CA GLN A 78 -11.82 6.74 -16.82
C GLN A 78 -11.52 6.09 -15.46
N TYR A 79 -12.55 5.84 -14.64
CA TYR A 79 -12.39 5.30 -13.29
C TYR A 79 -11.50 4.04 -13.25
N ASP A 80 -11.74 3.09 -14.15
CA ASP A 80 -10.99 1.83 -14.20
C ASP A 80 -9.52 2.04 -14.57
N PHE A 81 -9.26 2.93 -15.52
CA PHE A 81 -7.90 3.27 -15.93
C PHE A 81 -7.08 3.81 -14.76
N TYR A 82 -7.63 4.80 -14.04
CA TYR A 82 -6.97 5.36 -12.87
C TYR A 82 -6.86 4.36 -11.72
N THR A 83 -7.88 3.52 -11.52
CA THR A 83 -7.87 2.47 -10.50
C THR A 83 -6.73 1.46 -10.77
N ILE A 84 -6.58 0.98 -12.01
CA ILE A 84 -5.48 0.09 -12.42
C ILE A 84 -4.12 0.78 -12.24
N LEU A 85 -3.97 2.06 -12.65
CA LEU A 85 -2.75 2.82 -12.40
C LEU A 85 -2.42 2.93 -10.90
N GLY A 86 -3.44 3.06 -10.05
CA GLY A 86 -3.30 3.05 -8.61
C GLY A 86 -2.72 1.74 -8.10
N TYR A 87 -3.22 0.61 -8.58
CA TYR A 87 -2.71 -0.71 -8.21
C TYR A 87 -1.28 -0.95 -8.73
N ILE A 88 -0.99 -0.60 -9.99
CA ILE A 88 0.35 -0.64 -10.57
C ILE A 88 1.35 0.13 -9.69
N SER A 89 0.98 1.32 -9.25
CA SER A 89 1.84 2.18 -8.41
C SER A 89 2.12 1.57 -7.05
N ALA A 90 1.09 1.00 -6.39
CA ALA A 90 1.26 0.29 -5.12
C ALA A 90 2.16 -0.95 -5.29
N LEU A 91 1.85 -1.80 -6.28
CA LEU A 91 2.58 -3.04 -6.52
C LEU A 91 4.04 -2.78 -6.88
N ALA A 92 4.34 -1.78 -7.71
CA ALA A 92 5.73 -1.42 -8.03
C ALA A 92 6.53 -1.08 -6.77
N GLY A 93 5.91 -0.34 -5.83
CA GLY A 93 6.49 -0.05 -4.53
C GLY A 93 6.68 -1.31 -3.67
N MET A 94 5.67 -2.18 -3.62
CA MET A 94 5.71 -3.43 -2.84
C MET A 94 6.73 -4.43 -3.40
N VAL A 95 6.92 -4.52 -4.73
CA VAL A 95 7.94 -5.37 -5.35
C VAL A 95 9.32 -5.06 -4.78
N LEU A 96 9.71 -3.78 -4.75
CA LEU A 96 11.01 -3.40 -4.23
C LEU A 96 11.14 -3.71 -2.73
N TRP A 97 10.08 -3.51 -1.96
CA TRP A 97 10.04 -3.83 -0.54
C TRP A 97 10.20 -5.34 -0.29
N ILE A 98 9.35 -6.16 -0.88
CA ILE A 98 9.39 -7.62 -0.75
C ILE A 98 10.76 -8.15 -1.22
N PHE A 99 11.25 -7.68 -2.36
CA PHE A 99 12.58 -8.04 -2.88
C PHE A 99 13.69 -7.75 -1.88
N THR A 100 13.66 -6.57 -1.26
CA THR A 100 14.68 -6.16 -0.29
C THR A 100 14.62 -7.02 0.97
N LEU A 101 13.42 -7.31 1.48
CA LEU A 101 13.23 -8.21 2.61
C LEU A 101 13.72 -9.63 2.31
N GLU A 102 13.36 -10.20 1.16
CA GLU A 102 13.80 -11.55 0.76
C GLU A 102 15.30 -11.61 0.48
N LYS A 103 15.89 -10.56 -0.11
CA LYS A 103 17.32 -10.52 -0.41
C LYS A 103 18.18 -10.41 0.85
N TYR A 104 17.78 -9.60 1.82
CA TYR A 104 18.65 -9.25 2.95
C TYR A 104 18.22 -9.78 4.32
N LEU A 105 16.94 -10.07 4.54
CA LEU A 105 16.43 -10.46 5.87
C LEU A 105 15.86 -11.89 5.90
N VAL A 106 15.17 -12.32 4.83
CA VAL A 106 14.50 -13.62 4.76
C VAL A 106 14.90 -14.36 3.49
N THR A 107 16.18 -14.75 3.42
CA THR A 107 16.77 -15.39 2.23
C THR A 107 16.21 -16.78 1.88
N LYS A 108 15.51 -17.41 2.83
CA LYS A 108 14.96 -18.77 2.67
C LYS A 108 13.84 -18.87 1.63
N THR A 109 13.13 -17.78 1.36
CA THR A 109 12.02 -17.77 0.39
C THR A 109 12.48 -17.77 -1.05
N LYS A 110 13.79 -17.62 -1.32
CA LYS A 110 14.39 -17.65 -2.67
C LYS A 110 13.70 -16.72 -3.68
N LYS A 111 13.23 -15.56 -3.22
CA LYS A 111 12.54 -14.53 -4.03
C LYS A 111 11.17 -14.96 -4.58
N VAL A 112 10.58 -16.04 -4.07
CA VAL A 112 9.27 -16.53 -4.56
C VAL A 112 8.19 -15.47 -4.36
N LEU A 113 8.17 -14.76 -3.23
CA LEU A 113 7.14 -13.75 -2.96
C LEU A 113 7.28 -12.52 -3.88
N THR A 114 8.52 -12.13 -4.16
CA THR A 114 8.84 -11.08 -5.15
C THR A 114 8.37 -11.49 -6.53
N LEU A 115 8.70 -12.70 -6.99
CA LEU A 115 8.33 -13.17 -8.32
C LEU A 115 6.80 -13.20 -8.49
N ILE A 116 6.07 -13.68 -7.48
CA ILE A 116 4.61 -13.64 -7.51
C ILE A 116 4.15 -12.19 -7.65
N THR A 117 4.64 -11.27 -6.82
CA THR A 117 4.24 -9.85 -6.90
C THR A 117 4.60 -9.18 -8.24
N ILE A 118 5.71 -9.58 -8.88
CA ILE A 118 6.07 -9.12 -10.22
C ILE A 118 5.08 -9.62 -11.27
N VAL A 119 4.68 -10.90 -11.22
CA VAL A 119 3.66 -11.44 -12.13
C VAL A 119 2.35 -10.65 -12.01
N LEU A 120 1.97 -10.26 -10.79
CA LEU A 120 0.79 -9.43 -10.54
C LEU A 120 0.91 -8.04 -11.14
N LEU A 121 2.06 -7.40 -10.94
CA LEU A 121 2.34 -6.12 -11.56
C LEU A 121 2.26 -6.20 -13.09
N ILE A 122 2.77 -7.28 -13.69
CA ILE A 122 2.69 -7.52 -15.14
C ILE A 122 1.23 -7.69 -15.58
N ILE A 123 0.43 -8.46 -14.84
CA ILE A 123 -1.01 -8.64 -15.13
C ILE A 123 -1.71 -7.27 -15.14
N ASP A 124 -1.46 -6.41 -14.16
CA ASP A 124 -2.05 -5.07 -14.12
C ASP A 124 -1.59 -4.18 -15.28
N PHE A 125 -0.31 -4.25 -15.65
CA PHE A 125 0.18 -3.56 -16.86
C PHE A 125 -0.49 -4.06 -18.13
N VAL A 126 -0.67 -5.38 -18.26
CA VAL A 126 -1.37 -5.97 -19.41
C VAL A 126 -2.84 -5.56 -19.39
N ALA A 127 -3.50 -5.54 -18.23
CA ALA A 127 -4.88 -5.09 -18.09
C ALA A 127 -5.06 -3.64 -18.55
N LEU A 128 -4.08 -2.77 -18.29
CA LEU A 128 -4.08 -1.38 -18.75
C LEU A 128 -4.09 -1.25 -20.28
N LEU A 129 -3.54 -2.22 -21.01
CA LEU A 129 -3.47 -2.20 -22.49
C LEU A 129 -4.79 -2.64 -23.16
N GLY A 130 -5.79 -3.09 -22.38
CA GLY A 130 -7.10 -3.53 -22.89
C GLY A 130 -7.30 -4.99 -23.35
N PRO A 131 -6.31 -5.91 -23.40
CA PRO A 131 -6.57 -7.31 -23.80
C PRO A 131 -7.25 -8.16 -22.72
N ILE A 132 -7.26 -7.72 -21.45
CA ILE A 132 -7.90 -8.44 -20.35
C ILE A 132 -9.27 -7.80 -20.07
N PRO A 133 -10.36 -8.59 -20.00
CA PRO A 133 -11.65 -8.08 -19.56
C PRO A 133 -11.56 -7.43 -18.19
N ARG A 134 -12.17 -6.25 -18.05
CA ARG A 134 -12.17 -5.46 -16.80
C ARG A 134 -12.52 -6.29 -15.56
N GLU A 135 -13.59 -7.09 -15.64
CA GLU A 135 -14.08 -7.90 -14.51
C GLU A 135 -13.01 -8.86 -14.02
N LEU A 136 -12.32 -9.52 -14.95
CA LEU A 136 -11.22 -10.41 -14.64
C LEU A 136 -10.05 -9.64 -14.00
N ALA A 137 -9.70 -8.44 -14.50
CA ALA A 137 -8.64 -7.63 -13.90
C ALA A 137 -8.97 -7.25 -12.45
N LEU A 138 -10.22 -6.84 -12.17
CA LEU A 138 -10.67 -6.51 -10.82
C LEU A 138 -10.67 -7.73 -9.89
N ASP A 139 -11.18 -8.88 -10.34
CA ASP A 139 -11.18 -10.12 -9.56
C ASP A 139 -9.75 -10.57 -9.21
N LEU A 140 -8.83 -10.49 -10.17
CA LEU A 140 -7.42 -10.77 -9.93
C LEU A 140 -6.86 -9.82 -8.87
N GLN A 141 -7.13 -8.52 -8.94
CA GLN A 141 -6.67 -7.55 -7.94
C GLN A 141 -7.23 -7.84 -6.54
N TYR A 142 -8.51 -8.23 -6.42
CA TYR A 142 -9.12 -8.61 -5.14
C TYR A 142 -8.43 -9.81 -4.48
N ILE A 143 -7.97 -10.78 -5.27
CA ILE A 143 -7.27 -11.96 -4.76
C ILE A 143 -5.82 -11.62 -4.42
N PHE A 144 -5.18 -10.84 -5.28
CA PHE A 144 -3.73 -10.73 -5.29
C PHE A 144 -3.16 -9.57 -4.49
N LEU A 145 -3.88 -8.45 -4.35
CA LEU A 145 -3.43 -7.35 -3.50
C LEU A 145 -3.32 -7.80 -2.02
N PRO A 146 -4.29 -8.54 -1.44
CA PRO A 146 -4.14 -9.13 -0.11
C PRO A 146 -2.96 -10.11 -0.03
N PHE A 147 -2.64 -10.80 -1.11
CA PHE A 147 -1.49 -11.71 -1.15
C PHE A 147 -0.16 -10.93 -1.01
N SER A 148 0.04 -9.84 -1.76
CA SER A 148 1.27 -9.03 -1.66
C SER A 148 1.42 -8.37 -0.28
N LEU A 149 0.33 -7.86 0.28
CA LEU A 149 0.31 -7.34 1.66
C LEU A 149 0.58 -8.46 2.68
N GLY A 150 -0.02 -9.62 2.49
CA GLY A 150 0.20 -10.82 3.29
C GLY A 150 1.65 -11.30 3.24
N ALA A 151 2.29 -11.23 2.07
CA ALA A 151 3.71 -11.55 1.90
C ALA A 151 4.59 -10.64 2.77
N ILE A 152 4.34 -9.32 2.75
CA ILE A 152 5.05 -8.36 3.62
C ILE A 152 4.80 -8.72 5.09
N ALA A 153 3.55 -8.98 5.49
CA ALA A 153 3.21 -9.36 6.85
C ALA A 153 3.93 -10.65 7.30
N ILE A 154 3.94 -11.70 6.48
CA ILE A 154 4.64 -12.97 6.74
C ILE A 154 6.14 -12.74 6.93
N LEU A 155 6.76 -11.91 6.08
CA LEU A 155 8.18 -11.56 6.21
C LEU A 155 8.45 -10.82 7.53
N TYR A 156 7.57 -9.91 7.95
CA TYR A 156 7.69 -9.27 9.27
C TYR A 156 7.46 -10.21 10.43
N PHE A 157 6.48 -11.12 10.36
CA PHE A 157 6.31 -12.15 11.38
C PHE A 157 7.56 -13.02 11.51
N TYR A 158 8.20 -13.37 10.39
CA TYR A 158 9.47 -14.10 10.38
C TYR A 158 10.58 -13.31 11.08
N ILE A 159 10.74 -12.02 10.75
CA ILE A 159 11.72 -11.13 11.38
C ILE A 159 11.44 -11.02 12.88
N ILE A 160 10.19 -10.82 13.29
CA ILE A 160 9.80 -10.74 14.71
C ILE A 160 10.06 -12.06 15.44
N ALA A 161 9.91 -13.21 14.78
CA ALA A 161 10.17 -14.50 15.39
C ALA A 161 11.67 -14.79 15.58
N LYS A 162 12.54 -14.21 14.74
CA LYS A 162 13.98 -14.52 14.70
C LYS A 162 14.90 -13.43 15.25
N ALA A 163 14.49 -12.17 15.18
CA ALA A 163 15.25 -11.04 15.69
C ALA A 163 15.04 -10.85 17.20
N THR A 164 16.00 -10.19 17.85
CA THR A 164 15.95 -9.80 19.26
C THR A 164 16.20 -8.29 19.41
N GLY A 165 15.93 -7.75 20.60
CA GLY A 165 16.17 -6.35 20.92
C GLY A 165 15.43 -5.37 20.01
N ASP A 166 16.12 -4.29 19.63
CA ASP A 166 15.51 -3.17 18.91
C ASP A 166 14.99 -3.54 17.52
N VAL A 167 15.65 -4.47 16.83
CA VAL A 167 15.21 -4.94 15.51
C VAL A 167 13.82 -5.57 15.60
N ARG A 168 13.59 -6.39 16.64
CA ARG A 168 12.28 -7.01 16.89
C ARG A 168 11.21 -5.97 17.19
N THR A 169 11.52 -5.03 18.08
CA THR A 169 10.59 -3.96 18.46
C THR A 169 10.21 -3.09 17.26
N LYS A 170 11.18 -2.71 16.42
CA LYS A 170 10.94 -1.95 15.19
C LYS A 170 10.08 -2.72 14.21
N ALA A 171 10.33 -4.02 14.03
CA ALA A 171 9.52 -4.89 13.18
C ALA A 171 8.06 -4.99 13.65
N ILE A 172 7.82 -5.07 14.96
CA ILE A 172 6.46 -5.07 15.55
C ILE A 172 5.74 -3.76 15.22
N TRP A 173 6.37 -2.61 15.46
CA TRP A 173 5.75 -1.32 15.18
C TRP A 173 5.49 -1.09 13.69
N ILE A 174 6.40 -1.53 12.82
CA ILE A 174 6.16 -1.55 11.37
C ILE A 174 4.93 -2.38 11.05
N LEU A 175 4.84 -3.60 11.59
CA LEU A 175 3.74 -4.51 11.31
C LEU A 175 2.39 -3.93 11.78
N ILE A 176 2.34 -3.32 12.97
CA ILE A 176 1.14 -2.62 13.46
C ILE A 176 0.76 -1.48 12.53
N GLY A 177 1.72 -0.63 12.13
CA GLY A 177 1.47 0.46 11.19
C GLY A 177 0.93 -0.04 9.84
N LEU A 178 1.51 -1.12 9.32
CA LEU A 178 1.04 -1.79 8.11
C LEU A 178 -0.39 -2.32 8.26
N ILE A 179 -0.72 -2.98 9.37
CA ILE A 179 -2.07 -3.47 9.64
C ILE A 179 -3.07 -2.31 9.62
N LEU A 180 -2.75 -1.18 10.24
CA LEU A 180 -3.63 0.01 10.20
C LEU A 180 -3.81 0.54 8.78
N ILE A 181 -2.74 0.60 7.97
CA ILE A 181 -2.84 1.02 6.56
C ILE A 181 -3.74 0.05 5.77
N VAL A 182 -3.59 -1.27 5.97
CA VAL A 182 -4.42 -2.29 5.30
C VAL A 182 -5.88 -2.17 5.71
N VAL A 183 -6.14 -2.05 7.02
CA VAL A 183 -7.51 -1.85 7.54
C VAL A 183 -8.13 -0.61 6.93
N ALA A 184 -7.40 0.51 6.90
CA ALA A 184 -7.88 1.74 6.27
C ALA A 184 -8.15 1.58 4.76
N GLN A 185 -7.31 0.84 4.03
CA GLN A 185 -7.55 0.54 2.61
C GLN A 185 -8.79 -0.32 2.39
N VAL A 186 -9.02 -1.32 3.24
CA VAL A 186 -10.23 -2.15 3.20
C VAL A 186 -11.46 -1.29 3.49
N MET A 187 -11.38 -0.39 4.47
CA MET A 187 -12.46 0.53 4.83
C MET A 187 -12.79 1.54 3.72
N ASP A 188 -11.78 1.98 2.97
CA ASP A 188 -11.93 2.84 1.78
C ASP A 188 -12.41 2.05 0.54
N GLY A 189 -12.45 0.73 0.62
CA GLY A 189 -12.94 -0.12 -0.45
C GLY A 189 -14.45 0.00 -0.64
N GLN A 190 -14.90 0.04 -1.89
CA GLN A 190 -16.31 0.15 -2.24
C GLN A 190 -17.19 -0.89 -1.53
N ALA A 191 -16.75 -2.15 -1.48
CA ALA A 191 -17.50 -3.22 -0.82
C ALA A 191 -17.74 -2.93 0.67
N PHE A 192 -16.76 -2.35 1.37
CA PHE A 192 -16.89 -2.00 2.78
C PHE A 192 -17.83 -0.81 2.97
N ILE A 193 -17.65 0.25 2.18
CA ILE A 193 -18.47 1.46 2.27
C ILE A 193 -19.95 1.13 2.02
N THR A 194 -20.24 0.31 1.02
CA THR A 194 -21.62 -0.12 0.72
C THR A 194 -22.20 -1.03 1.80
N ALA A 195 -21.40 -1.94 2.38
CA ALA A 195 -21.86 -2.85 3.42
C ALA A 195 -22.06 -2.15 4.78
N PHE A 196 -21.33 -1.07 5.06
CA PHE A 196 -21.30 -0.40 6.35
C PHE A 196 -21.50 1.13 6.22
N PRO A 197 -22.66 1.60 5.72
CA PRO A 197 -22.90 3.03 5.47
C PRO A 197 -22.92 3.91 6.72
N ALA A 198 -23.04 3.31 7.91
CA ALA A 198 -23.00 4.02 9.19
C ALA A 198 -21.57 4.39 9.63
N VAL A 199 -20.54 3.84 8.99
CA VAL A 199 -19.14 4.16 9.30
C VAL A 199 -18.79 5.51 8.68
N PRO A 200 -18.29 6.50 9.46
CA PRO A 200 -17.89 7.78 8.91
C PRO A 200 -16.79 7.65 7.85
N LEU A 201 -16.94 8.35 6.72
CA LEU A 201 -15.99 8.31 5.60
C LEU A 201 -14.60 8.87 5.96
N GLU A 202 -14.53 9.67 7.03
CA GLU A 202 -13.31 10.24 7.60
C GLU A 202 -12.48 9.21 8.38
N LEU A 203 -13.09 8.10 8.83
CA LEU A 203 -12.42 7.15 9.69
C LEU A 203 -11.28 6.43 8.95
N ALA A 204 -11.48 6.08 7.68
CA ALA A 204 -10.46 5.44 6.86
C ALA A 204 -9.18 6.29 6.72
N PRO A 205 -9.22 7.57 6.26
CA PRO A 205 -8.01 8.37 6.19
C PRO A 205 -7.38 8.62 7.58
N VAL A 206 -8.17 8.76 8.66
CA VAL A 206 -7.61 8.90 10.03
C VAL A 206 -6.81 7.68 10.47
N ILE A 207 -7.36 6.49 10.27
CA ILE A 207 -6.66 5.23 10.58
C ILE A 207 -5.41 5.09 9.70
N MET A 208 -5.49 5.48 8.42
CA MET A 208 -4.34 5.45 7.53
C MET A 208 -3.23 6.39 8.00
N MET A 209 -3.56 7.63 8.39
CA MET A 209 -2.58 8.57 8.95
C MET A 209 -1.89 7.99 10.18
N ALA A 210 -2.64 7.38 11.10
CA ALA A 210 -2.05 6.72 12.28
C ALA A 210 -1.08 5.59 11.88
N GLY A 211 -1.44 4.77 10.89
CA GLY A 211 -0.57 3.73 10.35
C GLY A 211 0.72 4.28 9.72
N ILE A 212 0.62 5.33 8.91
CA ILE A 212 1.76 5.98 8.25
C ILE A 212 2.70 6.61 9.30
N LEU A 213 2.15 7.27 10.32
CA LEU A 213 2.91 7.89 11.40
C LEU A 213 3.61 6.84 12.27
N LEU A 214 2.94 5.75 12.64
CA LEU A 214 3.59 4.65 13.36
C LEU A 214 4.74 4.05 12.56
N PHE A 215 4.54 3.84 11.25
CA PHE A 215 5.58 3.35 10.34
C PHE A 215 6.78 4.30 10.27
N LEU A 216 6.55 5.62 10.24
CA LEU A 216 7.62 6.62 10.26
C LEU A 216 8.37 6.63 11.60
N ILE A 217 7.63 6.73 12.70
CA ILE A 217 8.17 6.85 14.06
C ILE A 217 8.98 5.62 14.43
N SER A 218 8.54 4.42 14.04
CA SER A 218 9.26 3.17 14.33
C SER A 218 10.68 3.16 13.75
N GLN A 219 10.91 3.91 12.67
CA GLN A 219 12.23 4.01 12.04
C GLN A 219 13.07 5.14 12.61
N ILE A 220 12.45 6.17 13.20
CA ILE A 220 13.13 7.34 13.80
C ILE A 220 13.63 7.04 15.21
N ARG A 221 12.93 6.22 15.98
CA ARG A 221 13.38 5.80 17.31
C ARG A 221 14.72 5.07 17.20
N LYS A 222 15.70 5.54 17.99
CA LYS A 222 17.01 4.91 18.14
C LYS A 222 16.81 3.52 18.72
#